data_AF-A0A6L9AAN7-F1
#
_entry.id   AF-A0A6L9AAN7-F1
#
_cell.length_a   1.000
_cell.length_b   1.000
_cell.length_c   1.000
_cell.angle_alpha   90.00
_cell.angle_beta   90.00
_cell.angle_gamma   90.00
#
_symmetry.space_group_name_H-M   'P 1'
#
loop_
_entity.id
_entity.type
_entity.pdbx_description
1 polymer ?
#
loop_
_entity_poly.entity_id
_entity_poly.type
_entity_poly.pdbx_seq_one_letter_code
_entity_poly.pdbx_strand_id
1 'polypeptide(L)'
;MKKIAIIGTVGIPASYGGFETLVENLTRYNSSGVEYNVFCSSFHYKSHQKKHNGARLIYIPLKANGWQSIAYDIISLAYSIFLKPDVILILGVSGCSFLPFFKLLTRAKFITNIDGLEWRRDKWNSKVKRFLKFSEKIAVQYSDVVITDNEAISEYVFNEYNKDSRVIAYGGDHAWLNTEDVFTTRNYKSDYYLSVCRIEPENNVELILKTFSKLKYKIKFIGNWNGSEFGKKLRLHYSNYPNIEMIDPIYDLL
;
A
#
# COMPACT_ATOMS: atom_id res chain seq x y z
N MET A 1 26.50 2.22 11.36
CA MET A 1 25.03 2.09 11.24
C MET A 1 24.64 2.43 9.81
N LYS A 2 23.79 1.63 9.17
CA LYS A 2 23.23 1.92 7.84
C LYS A 2 21.97 2.78 7.97
N LYS A 3 21.90 3.89 7.25
CA LYS A 3 20.75 4.80 7.23
C LYS A 3 19.86 4.50 6.04
N ILE A 4 18.58 4.28 6.30
CA ILE A 4 17.59 3.96 5.27
C ILE A 4 16.51 5.04 5.29
N ALA A 5 16.25 5.64 4.13
CA ALA A 5 15.09 6.51 3.91
C ALA A 5 13.98 5.70 3.25
N ILE A 6 12.76 5.75 3.78
CA ILE A 6 11.58 5.05 3.25
C ILE A 6 10.57 6.08 2.75
N ILE A 7 10.19 5.97 1.48
CA ILE A 7 9.34 6.92 0.76
C ILE A 7 8.22 6.15 0.04
N GLY A 8 7.09 6.81 -0.22
CA GLY A 8 5.97 6.21 -0.95
C GLY A 8 4.91 5.56 -0.05
N THR A 9 4.90 5.94 1.23
CA THR A 9 3.86 5.54 2.20
C THR A 9 3.10 6.75 2.71
N VAL A 10 1.91 6.51 3.26
CA VAL A 10 1.23 7.46 4.13
C VAL A 10 2.04 7.71 5.41
N GLY A 11 2.77 6.70 5.90
CA GLY A 11 3.64 6.74 7.07
C GLY A 11 3.30 5.66 8.10
N ILE A 12 3.94 5.73 9.27
CA ILE A 12 3.64 4.87 10.44
C ILE A 12 3.35 5.73 11.68
N PRO A 13 2.59 5.27 12.70
CA PRO A 13 2.04 3.91 12.87
C PRO A 13 1.08 3.47 11.77
N ALA A 14 1.22 2.23 11.28
CA ALA A 14 0.33 1.73 10.24
C ALA A 14 -1.13 1.74 10.73
N SER A 15 -1.99 2.35 9.92
CA SER A 15 -3.44 2.40 10.17
C SER A 15 -4.22 1.70 9.06
N TYR A 16 -3.70 1.74 7.83
CA TYR A 16 -4.26 1.01 6.70
C TYR A 16 -3.29 0.99 5.52
N GLY A 17 -3.22 -0.13 4.80
CA GLY A 17 -2.46 -0.26 3.55
C GLY A 17 -1.27 -1.21 3.64
N GLY A 18 -0.94 -1.84 2.50
CA GLY A 18 0.12 -2.85 2.40
C GLY A 18 1.51 -2.27 2.65
N PHE A 19 1.81 -1.10 2.07
CA PHE A 19 3.09 -0.42 2.26
C PHE A 19 3.28 0.07 3.69
N GLU A 20 2.26 0.64 4.32
CA GLU A 20 2.32 1.08 5.72
C GLU A 20 2.57 -0.12 6.64
N THR A 21 1.87 -1.23 6.40
CA THR A 21 2.05 -2.48 7.16
C THR A 21 3.44 -3.09 6.95
N LEU A 22 3.97 -3.04 5.73
CA LEU A 22 5.36 -3.42 5.44
C LEU A 22 6.33 -2.59 6.29
N VAL A 23 6.17 -1.26 6.30
CA VAL A 23 7.09 -0.36 7.02
C VAL A 23 6.96 -0.48 8.53
N GLU A 24 5.74 -0.69 9.04
CA GLU A 24 5.50 -1.00 10.45
C GLU A 24 6.30 -2.24 10.87
N ASN A 25 6.24 -3.32 10.09
CA ASN A 25 6.97 -4.55 10.38
C ASN A 25 8.50 -4.39 10.19
N LEU A 26 8.95 -3.71 9.14
CA LEU A 26 10.38 -3.43 8.92
C LEU A 26 11.00 -2.67 10.09
N THR A 27 10.28 -1.68 10.62
CA THR A 27 10.76 -0.87 11.74
C THR A 27 10.64 -1.61 13.08
N ARG A 28 9.57 -2.39 13.28
CA ARG A 28 9.35 -3.20 14.50
C ARG A 28 10.38 -4.32 14.66
N TYR A 29 10.66 -5.05 13.58
CA TYR A 29 11.58 -6.19 13.55
C TYR A 29 12.95 -5.80 12.97
N ASN A 30 13.36 -4.55 13.18
CA ASN A 30 14.59 -4.01 12.62
C ASN A 30 15.84 -4.81 13.07
N SER A 31 16.77 -5.01 12.14
CA SER A 31 18.08 -5.58 12.45
C SER A 31 18.98 -4.59 13.19
N SER A 32 19.89 -5.10 14.01
CA SER A 32 20.89 -4.27 14.68
C SER A 32 21.72 -3.47 13.65
N GLY A 33 22.03 -2.21 13.98
CA GLY A 33 22.86 -1.36 13.14
C GLY A 33 22.17 -0.67 11.96
N VAL A 34 20.82 -0.70 11.87
CA VAL A 34 20.04 0.02 10.86
C VAL A 34 19.23 1.15 11.51
N GLU A 35 19.20 2.32 10.86
CA GLU A 35 18.41 3.49 11.28
C GLU A 35 17.43 3.87 10.16
N TYR A 36 16.13 3.88 10.48
CA TYR A 36 15.09 4.24 9.54
C TYR A 36 14.65 5.70 9.66
N ASN A 37 14.51 6.35 8.51
CA ASN A 37 13.85 7.64 8.33
C ASN A 37 12.61 7.41 7.45
N VAL A 38 11.43 7.49 8.03
CA VAL A 38 10.16 7.22 7.34
C VAL A 38 9.49 8.53 6.99
N PHE A 39 9.21 8.73 5.71
CA PHE A 39 8.44 9.88 5.25
C PHE A 39 6.95 9.60 5.46
N CYS A 40 6.26 10.59 6.03
CA CYS A 40 4.86 10.50 6.42
C CYS A 40 4.08 11.68 5.82
N SER A 41 2.83 11.46 5.45
CA SER A 41 1.89 12.53 5.10
C SER A 41 1.42 13.24 6.37
N SER A 42 1.61 14.56 6.47
CA SER A 42 1.16 15.32 7.63
C SER A 42 -0.37 15.36 7.77
N PHE A 43 -1.10 15.17 6.67
CA PHE A 43 -2.57 15.23 6.64
C PHE A 43 -3.24 13.98 7.19
N HIS A 44 -2.51 12.87 7.31
CA HIS A 44 -3.09 11.61 7.76
C HIS A 44 -3.18 11.50 9.28
N TYR A 45 -2.19 12.03 9.98
CA TYR A 45 -2.06 11.89 11.43
C TYR A 45 -2.54 13.16 12.15
N LYS A 46 -3.36 12.97 13.19
CA LYS A 46 -3.79 14.07 14.07
C LYS A 46 -2.63 14.66 14.87
N SER A 47 -1.65 13.84 15.23
CA SER A 47 -0.43 14.25 15.93
C SER A 47 0.81 13.77 15.16
N HIS A 48 1.85 14.62 15.13
CA HIS A 48 3.10 14.34 14.41
C HIS A 48 4.17 13.87 15.38
N GLN A 49 4.17 12.58 15.69
CA GLN A 49 5.17 11.96 16.55
C GLN A 49 6.55 12.01 15.90
N LYS A 50 7.61 12.24 16.69
CA LYS A 50 8.97 12.30 16.13
C LYS A 50 9.57 10.92 15.81
N LYS A 51 9.09 9.88 16.51
CA LYS A 51 9.58 8.51 16.37
C LYS A 51 8.45 7.50 16.56
N HIS A 52 8.57 6.36 15.89
CA HIS A 52 7.74 5.16 16.08
C HIS A 52 8.59 3.93 15.76
N ASN A 53 8.51 2.86 16.57
CA ASN A 53 9.39 1.66 16.46
C ASN A 53 10.89 2.00 16.32
N GLY A 54 11.35 3.07 16.99
CA GLY A 54 12.74 3.55 16.88
C GLY A 54 13.08 4.30 15.58
N ALA A 55 12.24 4.24 14.55
CA ALA A 55 12.39 4.99 13.31
C ALA A 55 12.10 6.49 13.54
N ARG A 56 12.82 7.36 12.84
CA ARG A 56 12.54 8.80 12.79
C ARG A 56 11.43 9.07 11.78
N LEU A 57 10.42 9.84 12.16
CA LEU A 57 9.32 10.22 11.27
C LEU A 57 9.53 11.63 10.72
N ILE A 58 9.30 11.80 9.42
CA ILE A 58 9.50 13.06 8.69
C ILE A 58 8.21 13.38 7.94
N TYR A 59 7.54 14.47 8.33
CA TYR A 59 6.24 14.80 7.77
C TYR A 59 6.34 15.78 6.61
N ILE A 60 5.73 15.42 5.47
CA ILE A 60 5.57 16.28 4.30
C ILE A 60 4.14 16.82 4.26
N PRO A 61 3.93 18.13 4.04
CA PRO A 61 2.61 18.76 4.01
C PRO A 61 1.88 18.52 2.69
N LEU A 62 1.76 17.25 2.29
CA LEU A 62 1.03 16.79 1.11
C LEU A 62 0.36 15.46 1.41
N LYS A 63 -0.74 15.16 0.71
CA LYS A 63 -1.37 13.83 0.76
C LYS A 63 -0.50 12.83 0.00
N ALA A 64 -0.17 11.71 0.65
CA ALA A 64 0.55 10.60 0.01
C ALA A 64 -0.33 9.76 -0.96
N ASN A 65 -1.64 10.06 -1.02
CA ASN A 65 -2.61 9.36 -1.87
C ASN A 65 -3.20 10.29 -2.92
N GLY A 66 -3.78 9.70 -3.96
CA GLY A 66 -4.40 10.45 -5.06
C GLY A 66 -3.34 11.17 -5.91
N TRP A 67 -3.75 12.22 -6.63
CA TRP A 67 -2.87 12.95 -7.54
C TRP A 67 -1.70 13.66 -6.84
N GLN A 68 -1.86 14.01 -5.55
CA GLN A 68 -0.78 14.66 -4.76
C GLN A 68 0.37 13.71 -4.43
N SER A 69 0.17 12.39 -4.52
CA SER A 69 1.21 11.38 -4.25
C SER A 69 2.48 11.61 -5.06
N ILE A 70 2.35 12.07 -6.31
CA ILE A 70 3.48 12.38 -7.20
C ILE A 70 4.35 13.47 -6.58
N ALA A 71 3.76 14.59 -6.18
CA ALA A 71 4.48 15.70 -5.56
C ALA A 71 5.02 15.31 -4.17
N TYR A 72 4.24 14.56 -3.40
CA TYR A 72 4.66 14.03 -2.10
C TYR A 72 5.92 13.18 -2.21
N ASP A 73 5.99 12.24 -3.15
CA ASP A 73 7.15 11.37 -3.35
C ASP A 73 8.37 12.16 -3.83
N ILE A 74 8.20 13.09 -4.77
CA ILE A 74 9.30 13.90 -5.31
C ILE A 74 9.91 14.78 -4.21
N ILE A 75 9.08 15.43 -3.38
CA ILE A 75 9.56 16.25 -2.26
C ILE A 75 10.24 15.37 -1.21
N SER A 76 9.68 14.19 -0.92
CA SER A 76 10.29 13.23 0.00
C SER A 76 11.67 12.78 -0.50
N LEU A 77 11.81 12.48 -1.80
CA LEU A 77 13.08 12.11 -2.43
C LEU A 77 14.09 13.27 -2.33
N ALA A 78 13.68 14.48 -2.69
CA ALA A 78 14.54 15.66 -2.59
C ALA A 78 15.02 15.90 -1.15
N TYR A 79 14.10 15.82 -0.17
CA TYR A 79 14.45 15.98 1.23
C TYR A 79 15.38 14.87 1.73
N SER A 80 15.16 13.63 1.28
CA SER A 80 15.96 12.47 1.69
C SER A 80 17.45 12.63 1.37
N ILE A 81 17.80 13.35 0.29
CA ILE A 81 19.20 13.59 -0.10
C ILE A 81 19.97 14.31 1.02
N PHE A 82 19.34 15.25 1.73
CA PHE A 82 19.97 15.98 2.84
C PHE A 82 20.21 15.10 4.07
N LEU A 83 19.48 13.98 4.20
CA LEU A 83 19.70 13.00 5.26
C LEU A 83 20.92 12.12 5.01
N LYS A 84 21.45 12.14 3.77
CA LYS A 84 22.57 11.30 3.30
C LYS A 84 22.38 9.81 3.67
N PRO A 85 21.26 9.18 3.26
CA PRO A 85 21.03 7.78 3.54
C PRO A 85 21.98 6.91 2.71
N ASP A 86 22.27 5.70 3.20
CA ASP A 86 22.97 4.67 2.43
C ASP A 86 22.02 4.03 1.40
N VAL A 87 20.73 3.93 1.75
CA VAL A 87 19.68 3.31 0.93
C VAL A 87 18.42 4.16 0.94
N ILE A 88 17.80 4.35 -0.22
CA ILE A 88 16.47 4.91 -0.37
C ILE A 88 15.55 3.78 -0.84
N LEU A 89 14.63 3.37 0.03
CA LEU A 89 13.56 2.43 -0.28
C LEU A 89 12.33 3.21 -0.73
N ILE A 90 11.96 3.03 -1.99
CA ILE A 90 10.79 3.65 -2.61
C ILE A 90 9.70 2.58 -2.73
N LEU A 91 8.53 2.88 -2.18
CA LEU A 91 7.36 2.02 -2.22
C LEU A 91 6.36 2.60 -3.22
N GLY A 92 6.18 1.93 -4.35
CA GLY A 92 5.44 2.42 -5.50
C GLY A 92 6.29 3.25 -6.48
N VAL A 93 5.62 3.79 -7.50
CA VAL A 93 6.29 4.39 -8.67
C VAL A 93 5.96 5.86 -8.90
N SER A 94 5.08 6.48 -8.10
CA SER A 94 4.51 7.81 -8.39
C SER A 94 5.54 8.92 -8.53
N GLY A 95 6.58 8.95 -7.70
CA GLY A 95 7.67 9.95 -7.77
C GLY A 95 8.90 9.56 -8.60
N CYS A 96 8.91 8.40 -9.24
CA CYS A 96 10.14 7.85 -9.86
C CYS A 96 10.55 8.52 -11.17
N SER A 97 9.71 9.34 -11.79
CA SER A 97 10.05 10.08 -13.02
C SER A 97 11.29 10.98 -12.88
N PHE A 98 11.63 11.40 -11.66
CA PHE A 98 12.81 12.23 -11.35
C PHE A 98 14.01 11.45 -10.79
N LEU A 99 13.90 10.12 -10.69
CA LEU A 99 14.97 9.27 -10.16
C LEU A 99 16.34 9.42 -10.88
N PRO A 100 16.42 9.61 -12.21
CA PRO A 100 17.68 9.86 -12.92
C PRO A 100 18.41 11.09 -12.40
N PHE A 101 17.67 12.17 -12.11
CA PHE A 101 18.22 13.40 -11.57
C PHE A 101 18.71 13.20 -10.13
N PHE A 102 17.92 12.53 -9.28
CA PHE A 102 18.32 12.27 -7.90
C PHE A 102 19.56 11.37 -7.79
N LYS A 103 19.76 10.40 -8.70
CA LYS A 103 20.99 9.61 -8.75
C LYS A 103 22.26 10.42 -8.99
N LEU A 104 22.15 11.61 -9.60
CA LEU A 104 23.31 12.51 -9.77
C LEU A 104 23.65 13.25 -8.47
N LEU A 105 22.70 13.35 -7.53
CA LEU A 105 22.84 14.15 -6.31
C LEU A 105 23.23 13.33 -5.08
N THR A 106 23.13 12.00 -5.13
CA THR A 106 23.45 11.12 -4.00
C THR A 106 24.12 9.83 -4.46
N ARG A 107 24.90 9.22 -3.55
CA ARG A 107 25.48 7.88 -3.72
C ARG A 107 24.61 6.77 -3.11
N ALA A 108 23.45 7.12 -2.56
CA ALA A 108 22.53 6.16 -1.97
C ALA A 108 22.10 5.10 -3.00
N LYS A 109 21.91 3.86 -2.54
CA LYS A 109 21.31 2.81 -3.37
C LYS A 109 19.81 2.97 -3.42
N PHE A 110 19.25 2.97 -4.62
CA PHE A 110 17.81 3.07 -4.85
C PHE A 110 17.22 1.68 -4.96
N ILE A 111 16.33 1.34 -4.03
CA ILE A 111 15.54 0.11 -4.04
C ILE A 111 14.08 0.51 -4.26
N THR A 112 13.45 0.00 -5.30
CA THR A 112 12.03 0.29 -5.58
C THR A 112 11.22 -0.98 -5.50
N ASN A 113 10.24 -1.03 -4.60
CA ASN A 113 9.18 -2.02 -4.64
C ASN A 113 8.03 -1.47 -5.49
N ILE A 114 7.77 -2.09 -6.64
CA ILE A 114 6.72 -1.61 -7.55
C ILE A 114 5.32 -2.11 -7.19
N ASP A 115 5.21 -3.16 -6.34
CA ASP A 115 3.93 -3.77 -5.95
C ASP A 115 3.09 -4.15 -7.18
N GLY A 116 1.88 -3.60 -7.32
CA GLY A 116 1.03 -3.81 -8.49
C GLY A 116 1.18 -2.77 -9.61
N LEU A 117 0.48 -3.01 -10.72
CA LEU A 117 0.46 -2.13 -11.90
C LEU A 117 -0.41 -0.88 -11.67
N GLU A 118 0.15 0.14 -11.00
CA GLU A 118 -0.60 1.35 -10.61
C GLU A 118 -1.25 2.05 -11.81
N TRP A 119 -0.58 2.07 -12.98
CA TRP A 119 -1.09 2.68 -14.20
C TRP A 119 -2.30 1.96 -14.80
N ARG A 120 -2.57 0.70 -14.43
CA ARG A 120 -3.74 -0.05 -14.89
C ARG A 120 -5.00 0.23 -14.07
N ARG A 121 -4.89 0.79 -12.86
CA ARG A 121 -6.03 1.02 -11.96
C ARG A 121 -7.08 1.96 -12.58
N ASP A 122 -8.35 1.61 -12.44
CA ASP A 122 -9.46 2.30 -13.12
C ASP A 122 -9.82 3.66 -12.53
N LYS A 123 -9.38 3.94 -11.31
CA LYS A 123 -9.50 5.26 -10.69
C LYS A 123 -8.73 6.37 -11.44
N TRP A 124 -7.82 6.03 -12.35
CA TRP A 124 -6.97 6.99 -13.06
C TRP A 124 -7.49 7.32 -14.46
N ASN A 125 -7.48 8.62 -14.80
CA ASN A 125 -7.71 9.05 -16.18
C ASN A 125 -6.51 8.72 -17.08
N SER A 126 -6.71 8.74 -18.40
CA SER A 126 -5.69 8.33 -19.38
C SER A 126 -4.37 9.10 -19.29
N LYS A 127 -4.40 10.39 -18.89
CA LYS A 127 -3.18 11.19 -18.73
C LYS A 127 -2.36 10.69 -17.53
N VAL A 128 -3.04 10.42 -16.40
CA VAL A 128 -2.39 9.89 -15.19
C VAL A 128 -1.87 8.48 -15.44
N LYS A 129 -2.63 7.60 -16.12
CA LYS A 129 -2.17 6.26 -16.52
C LYS A 129 -0.88 6.33 -17.34
N ARG A 130 -0.81 7.21 -18.35
CA ARG A 130 0.39 7.40 -19.18
C ARG A 130 1.59 7.91 -18.37
N PHE A 131 1.36 8.86 -17.47
CA PHE A 131 2.40 9.37 -16.58
C PHE A 131 2.95 8.27 -15.65
N LEU A 132 2.07 7.52 -15.00
CA LEU A 132 2.46 6.44 -14.09
C LEU A 132 3.23 5.34 -14.82
N LYS A 133 2.81 4.98 -16.04
CA LYS A 133 3.54 4.02 -16.88
C LYS A 133 4.95 4.50 -17.24
N PHE A 134 5.10 5.79 -17.54
CA PHE A 134 6.41 6.41 -17.74
C PHE A 134 7.24 6.39 -16.45
N SER A 135 6.64 6.77 -15.32
CA SER A 135 7.30 6.77 -14.01
C SER A 135 7.76 5.37 -13.59
N GLU A 136 6.94 4.34 -13.84
CA GLU A 136 7.28 2.92 -13.65
C GLU A 136 8.50 2.51 -14.50
N LYS A 137 8.52 2.87 -15.79
CA LYS A 137 9.67 2.61 -16.67
C LYS A 137 10.95 3.22 -16.09
N ILE A 138 10.88 4.46 -15.62
CA ILE A 138 12.04 5.14 -15.02
C ILE A 138 12.46 4.48 -13.70
N ALA A 139 11.50 4.10 -12.84
CA ALA A 139 11.77 3.31 -11.63
C ALA A 139 12.56 2.04 -11.96
N VAL A 140 12.03 1.23 -12.89
CA VAL A 140 12.67 -0.03 -13.29
C VAL A 140 14.06 0.22 -13.84
N GLN A 141 14.24 1.17 -14.75
CA GLN A 141 15.53 1.42 -15.40
C GLN A 141 16.60 1.93 -14.42
N TYR A 142 16.25 2.87 -13.54
CA TYR A 142 17.22 3.63 -12.75
C TYR A 142 17.42 3.10 -11.32
N SER A 143 16.52 2.27 -10.79
CA SER A 143 16.74 1.65 -9.48
C SER A 143 17.87 0.60 -9.53
N ASP A 144 18.68 0.59 -8.47
CA ASP A 144 19.75 -0.38 -8.28
C ASP A 144 19.18 -1.78 -8.04
N VAL A 145 18.05 -1.87 -7.33
CA VAL A 145 17.26 -3.09 -7.15
C VAL A 145 15.78 -2.78 -7.36
N VAL A 146 15.12 -3.63 -8.15
CA VAL A 146 13.65 -3.63 -8.29
C VAL A 146 13.12 -4.81 -7.50
N ILE A 147 12.17 -4.56 -6.60
CA ILE A 147 11.46 -5.57 -5.82
C ILE A 147 10.06 -5.71 -6.40
N THR A 148 9.62 -6.95 -6.54
CA THR A 148 8.24 -7.34 -6.87
C THR A 148 7.72 -8.24 -5.75
N ASP A 149 6.41 -8.21 -5.51
CA ASP A 149 5.78 -8.96 -4.43
C ASP A 149 5.34 -10.37 -4.86
N ASN A 150 5.32 -10.66 -6.16
CA ASN A 150 4.97 -11.96 -6.72
C ASN A 150 5.61 -12.20 -8.10
N GLU A 151 5.66 -13.47 -8.50
CA GLU A 151 6.26 -13.91 -9.78
C GLU A 151 5.59 -13.30 -11.01
N ALA A 152 4.27 -13.14 -11.02
CA ALA A 152 3.56 -12.59 -12.18
C ALA A 152 3.95 -11.12 -12.46
N ILE A 153 4.20 -10.34 -11.40
CA ILE A 153 4.73 -8.98 -11.55
C ILE A 153 6.21 -9.03 -11.99
N SER A 154 7.01 -9.97 -11.48
CA SER A 154 8.40 -10.16 -11.93
C SER A 154 8.49 -10.47 -13.43
N GLU A 155 7.68 -11.42 -13.91
CA GLU A 155 7.57 -11.77 -15.33
C GLU A 155 7.13 -10.57 -16.17
N TYR A 156 6.15 -9.81 -15.69
CA TYR A 156 5.73 -8.57 -16.35
C TYR A 156 6.90 -7.59 -16.48
N VAL A 157 7.67 -7.34 -15.41
CA VAL A 157 8.81 -6.41 -15.45
C VAL A 157 9.85 -6.88 -16.46
N PHE A 158 10.15 -8.18 -16.47
CA PHE A 158 11.09 -8.76 -17.42
C PHE A 158 10.60 -8.60 -18.87
N ASN A 159 9.36 -9.00 -19.16
CA ASN A 159 8.80 -8.94 -20.50
C ASN A 159 8.65 -7.51 -21.03
N GLU A 160 8.30 -6.57 -20.17
CA GLU A 160 8.04 -5.18 -20.56
C GLU A 160 9.32 -4.33 -20.65
N TYR A 161 10.28 -4.56 -19.75
CA TYR A 161 11.44 -3.69 -19.55
C TYR A 161 12.79 -4.39 -19.77
N ASN A 162 12.79 -5.69 -20.05
CA ASN A 162 13.98 -6.53 -20.19
C ASN A 162 14.94 -6.37 -19.00
N LYS A 163 14.39 -6.40 -17.78
CA LYS A 163 15.13 -6.24 -16.53
C LYS A 163 14.64 -7.21 -15.47
N ASP A 164 15.58 -7.87 -14.81
CA ASP A 164 15.28 -8.76 -13.69
C ASP A 164 14.82 -7.97 -12.46
N SER A 165 13.89 -8.58 -11.71
CA SER A 165 13.45 -8.10 -10.41
C SER A 165 13.74 -9.14 -9.32
N ARG A 166 13.70 -8.72 -8.05
CA ARG A 166 13.79 -9.62 -6.89
C ARG A 166 12.40 -9.80 -6.30
N VAL A 167 11.90 -11.02 -6.38
CA VAL A 167 10.62 -11.37 -5.76
C VAL A 167 10.82 -11.48 -4.25
N ILE A 168 10.14 -10.61 -3.50
CA ILE A 168 10.07 -10.64 -2.03
C ILE A 168 8.61 -10.49 -1.65
N ALA A 169 7.98 -11.63 -1.35
CA ALA A 169 6.57 -11.67 -0.95
C ALA A 169 6.35 -11.00 0.41
N TYR A 170 5.16 -10.42 0.60
CA TYR A 170 4.74 -9.93 1.90
C TYR A 170 4.52 -11.09 2.88
N GLY A 171 4.91 -10.87 4.15
CA GLY A 171 4.66 -11.82 5.22
C GLY A 171 3.19 -11.87 5.64
N GLY A 172 2.77 -13.00 6.21
CA GLY A 172 1.41 -13.25 6.69
C GLY A 172 1.35 -13.87 8.08
N ASP A 173 2.45 -13.85 8.83
CA ASP A 173 2.58 -14.61 10.09
C ASP A 173 1.55 -14.19 11.14
N HIS A 174 1.13 -12.93 11.12
CA HIS A 174 0.07 -12.39 11.97
C HIS A 174 -1.32 -12.97 11.69
N ALA A 175 -1.53 -13.65 10.55
CA ALA A 175 -2.77 -14.38 10.26
C ALA A 175 -2.88 -15.70 11.05
N TRP A 176 -1.76 -16.21 11.57
CA TRP A 176 -1.70 -17.42 12.38
C TRP A 176 -1.85 -17.08 13.86
N LEU A 177 -3.01 -16.58 14.26
CA LEU A 177 -3.34 -16.45 15.68
C LEU A 177 -3.74 -17.82 16.25
N ASN A 178 -3.34 -18.11 17.49
CA ASN A 178 -3.78 -19.32 18.19
C ASN A 178 -5.30 -19.22 18.41
N THR A 179 -6.06 -20.00 17.65
CA THR A 179 -7.51 -19.86 17.49
C THR A 179 -8.34 -20.29 18.70
N GLU A 180 -7.72 -20.86 19.72
CA GLU A 180 -8.42 -21.51 20.85
C GLU A 180 -9.28 -20.53 21.68
N ASP A 181 -8.90 -19.25 21.79
CA ASP A 181 -9.66 -18.26 22.57
C ASP A 181 -10.75 -17.50 21.79
N VAL A 182 -10.68 -17.48 20.45
CA VAL A 182 -11.59 -16.66 19.61
C VAL A 182 -12.93 -17.37 19.36
N PHE A 183 -12.93 -18.70 19.29
CA PHE A 183 -14.14 -19.49 19.01
C PHE A 183 -15.02 -19.77 20.24
N THR A 184 -14.50 -19.59 21.46
CA THR A 184 -15.26 -19.84 22.70
C THR A 184 -16.17 -18.67 23.09
N THR A 185 -15.89 -17.45 22.62
CA THR A 185 -16.58 -16.22 23.06
C THR A 185 -17.65 -15.72 22.08
N ARG A 186 -17.67 -16.22 20.83
CA ARG A 186 -18.64 -15.79 19.82
C ARG A 186 -19.35 -16.99 19.21
N ASN A 187 -20.63 -17.11 19.56
CA ASN A 187 -21.56 -18.11 19.05
C ASN A 187 -21.83 -17.83 17.54
N TYR A 188 -20.89 -18.19 16.65
CA TYR A 188 -21.05 -18.06 15.20
C TYR A 188 -22.02 -19.13 14.69
N LYS A 189 -23.31 -18.93 14.94
CA LYS A 189 -24.38 -19.91 14.72
C LYS A 189 -24.80 -20.11 13.25
N SER A 190 -24.13 -19.52 12.27
CA SER A 190 -24.50 -19.71 10.86
C SER A 190 -23.33 -19.54 9.89
N ASP A 191 -23.27 -20.41 8.90
CA ASP A 191 -22.30 -20.35 7.80
C ASP A 191 -22.47 -19.07 6.97
N TYR A 192 -21.35 -18.46 6.59
CA TYR A 192 -21.29 -17.31 5.70
C TYR A 192 -20.01 -17.32 4.86
N TYR A 193 -20.06 -16.67 3.71
CA TYR A 193 -18.89 -16.31 2.92
C TYR A 193 -18.34 -14.96 3.43
N LEU A 194 -17.02 -14.81 3.43
CA LEU A 194 -16.35 -13.58 3.86
C LEU A 194 -15.63 -12.92 2.68
N SER A 195 -15.80 -11.61 2.54
CA SER A 195 -14.99 -10.77 1.66
C SER A 195 -14.45 -9.59 2.45
N VAL A 196 -13.15 -9.32 2.32
CA VAL A 196 -12.47 -8.20 2.96
C VAL A 196 -11.61 -7.49 1.92
N CYS A 197 -12.03 -6.30 1.49
CA CYS A 197 -11.23 -5.51 0.55
C CYS A 197 -11.58 -4.02 0.61
N ARG A 198 -10.76 -3.19 -0.05
CA ARG A 198 -11.17 -1.82 -0.37
C ARG A 198 -12.35 -1.84 -1.33
N ILE A 199 -13.28 -0.92 -1.16
CA ILE A 199 -14.43 -0.74 -2.04
C ILE A 199 -14.02 0.07 -3.26
N GLU A 200 -13.26 -0.58 -4.13
CA GLU A 200 -12.72 -0.06 -5.37
C GLU A 200 -13.12 -0.98 -6.53
N PRO A 201 -13.35 -0.46 -7.75
CA PRO A 201 -13.78 -1.27 -8.90
C PRO A 201 -12.89 -2.47 -9.20
N GLU A 202 -11.57 -2.31 -9.07
CA GLU A 202 -10.58 -3.36 -9.35
C GLU A 202 -10.70 -4.60 -8.45
N ASN A 203 -11.38 -4.49 -7.29
CA ASN A 203 -11.59 -5.62 -6.38
C ASN A 203 -12.86 -6.42 -6.71
N ASN A 204 -13.47 -6.19 -7.88
CA ASN A 204 -14.66 -6.92 -8.34
C ASN A 204 -15.85 -6.86 -7.36
N VAL A 205 -15.96 -5.79 -6.57
CA VAL A 205 -16.98 -5.63 -5.52
C VAL A 205 -18.39 -5.79 -6.08
N GLU A 206 -18.69 -5.11 -7.19
CA GLU A 206 -20.01 -5.18 -7.81
C GLU A 206 -20.35 -6.57 -8.34
N LEU A 207 -19.36 -7.28 -8.92
CA LEU A 207 -19.55 -8.64 -9.40
C LEU A 207 -19.91 -9.59 -8.25
N ILE A 208 -19.21 -9.48 -7.11
CA ILE A 208 -19.47 -10.27 -5.91
C ILE A 208 -20.90 -9.98 -5.42
N LEU A 209 -21.25 -8.70 -5.21
CA LEU A 209 -22.57 -8.31 -4.72
C LEU A 209 -23.71 -8.74 -5.66
N LYS A 210 -23.54 -8.53 -6.98
CA LYS A 210 -24.50 -8.96 -8.02
C LYS A 210 -24.68 -10.48 -8.07
N THR A 211 -23.65 -11.22 -7.69
CA THR A 211 -23.72 -12.69 -7.62
C THR A 211 -24.49 -13.11 -6.38
N PHE A 212 -24.13 -12.58 -5.21
CA PHE A 212 -24.81 -12.90 -3.96
C PHE A 212 -26.26 -12.42 -3.92
N SER A 213 -26.62 -11.35 -4.64
CA SER A 213 -28.01 -10.87 -4.73
C SER A 213 -28.95 -11.87 -5.42
N LYS A 214 -28.40 -12.86 -6.12
CA LYS A 214 -29.13 -13.94 -6.81
C LYS A 214 -29.05 -15.29 -6.10
N LEU A 215 -28.27 -15.38 -5.02
CA LEU A 215 -28.02 -16.62 -4.28
C LEU A 215 -28.68 -16.57 -2.91
N LYS A 216 -28.93 -17.74 -2.33
CA LYS A 216 -29.43 -17.90 -0.96
C LYS A 216 -28.33 -17.83 0.11
N TYR A 217 -27.06 -17.83 -0.29
CA TYR A 217 -25.91 -17.85 0.61
C TYR A 217 -25.69 -16.48 1.25
N LYS A 218 -25.30 -16.49 2.52
CA LYS A 218 -24.96 -15.27 3.27
C LYS A 218 -23.52 -14.84 2.96
N ILE A 219 -23.30 -13.55 2.79
CA ILE A 219 -21.97 -12.94 2.71
C ILE A 219 -21.84 -11.83 3.74
N LYS A 220 -20.70 -11.82 4.43
CA LYS A 220 -20.20 -10.67 5.19
C LYS A 220 -19.14 -9.98 4.35
N PHE A 221 -19.40 -8.74 3.98
CA PHE A 221 -18.50 -7.97 3.12
C PHE A 221 -17.98 -6.75 3.89
N ILE A 222 -16.74 -6.86 4.36
CA ILE A 222 -16.04 -5.81 5.11
C ILE A 222 -15.28 -4.92 4.13
N GLY A 223 -15.51 -3.61 4.20
CA GLY A 223 -14.79 -2.64 3.38
C GLY A 223 -15.15 -1.19 3.67
N ASN A 224 -14.34 -0.26 3.17
CA ASN A 224 -14.52 1.18 3.32
C ASN A 224 -15.64 1.75 2.43
N TRP A 225 -16.88 1.30 2.62
CA TRP A 225 -18.05 1.62 1.77
C TRP A 225 -18.29 3.10 1.53
N ASN A 226 -17.99 3.95 2.51
CA ASN A 226 -18.21 5.40 2.41
C ASN A 226 -17.03 6.16 1.79
N GLY A 227 -15.95 5.47 1.41
CA GLY A 227 -14.71 6.07 0.90
C GLY A 227 -14.77 6.60 -0.53
N SER A 228 -15.78 6.19 -1.32
CA SER A 228 -15.94 6.60 -2.72
C SER A 228 -17.42 6.66 -3.12
N GLU A 229 -17.73 7.42 -4.17
CA GLU A 229 -19.10 7.42 -4.75
C GLU A 229 -19.49 6.06 -5.30
N PHE A 230 -18.53 5.28 -5.80
CA PHE A 230 -18.73 3.88 -6.20
C PHE A 230 -19.22 3.05 -5.01
N GLY A 231 -18.53 3.11 -3.87
CA GLY A 231 -18.91 2.37 -2.67
C GLY A 231 -20.26 2.79 -2.11
N LYS A 232 -20.57 4.09 -2.07
CA LYS A 232 -21.87 4.60 -1.62
C LYS A 232 -23.03 4.11 -2.49
N LYS A 233 -22.86 4.11 -3.82
CA LYS A 233 -23.87 3.60 -4.76
C LYS A 233 -24.12 2.10 -4.58
N LEU A 234 -23.06 1.31 -4.44
CA LEU A 234 -23.19 -0.13 -4.19
C LEU A 234 -23.87 -0.40 -2.84
N ARG A 235 -23.49 0.33 -1.78
CA ARG A 235 -24.14 0.20 -0.46
C ARG A 235 -25.63 0.49 -0.54
N LEU A 236 -26.02 1.58 -1.20
CA LEU A 236 -27.43 1.94 -1.36
C LEU A 236 -28.23 0.88 -2.15
N HIS A 237 -27.63 0.29 -3.18
CA HIS A 237 -28.30 -0.70 -4.01
C HIS A 237 -28.43 -2.07 -3.33
N TYR A 238 -27.36 -2.54 -2.69
CA TYR A 238 -27.26 -3.90 -2.18
C TYR A 238 -27.62 -4.05 -0.70
N SER A 239 -27.82 -2.96 0.07
CA SER A 239 -28.23 -3.04 1.48
C SER A 239 -29.61 -3.65 1.71
N ASN A 240 -30.44 -3.73 0.67
CA ASN A 240 -31.80 -4.28 0.75
C ASN A 240 -31.84 -5.81 0.64
N TYR A 241 -30.71 -6.47 0.37
CA TYR A 241 -30.66 -7.93 0.24
C TYR A 241 -30.36 -8.56 1.61
N PRO A 242 -31.25 -9.42 2.13
CA PRO A 242 -31.14 -9.94 3.51
C PRO A 242 -29.96 -10.90 3.72
N ASN A 243 -29.36 -11.39 2.63
CA ASN A 243 -28.21 -12.28 2.66
C ASN A 243 -26.87 -11.55 2.43
N ILE A 244 -26.87 -10.22 2.28
CA ILE A 244 -25.67 -9.41 2.10
C ILE A 244 -25.50 -8.49 3.31
N GLU A 245 -24.49 -8.76 4.14
CA GLU A 245 -24.14 -7.92 5.28
C GLU A 245 -22.94 -7.05 4.91
N MET A 246 -23.16 -5.75 4.75
CA MET A 246 -22.14 -4.77 4.35
C MET A 246 -21.58 -4.08 5.60
N ILE A 247 -20.34 -4.41 5.96
CA ILE A 247 -19.72 -4.04 7.24
C ILE A 247 -18.65 -2.97 6.98
N ASP A 248 -18.66 -1.92 7.79
CA ASP A 248 -17.64 -0.86 7.76
C ASP A 248 -16.27 -1.40 8.25
N PRO A 249 -15.14 -0.78 7.87
CA PRO A 249 -13.82 -1.33 8.18
C PRO A 249 -13.54 -1.30 9.68
N ILE A 250 -12.99 -2.40 10.19
CA ILE A 250 -12.61 -2.58 11.60
C ILE A 250 -11.09 -2.40 11.69
N TYR A 251 -10.64 -1.45 12.51
CA TYR A 251 -9.22 -1.12 12.69
C TYR A 251 -8.70 -1.46 14.09
N ASP A 252 -9.46 -2.24 14.85
CA ASP A 252 -9.07 -2.66 16.19
C ASP A 252 -7.82 -3.54 16.09
N LEU A 253 -6.69 -3.02 16.59
CA LEU A 253 -5.49 -3.80 16.84
C LEU A 253 -5.73 -4.54 18.17
N LEU A 254 -5.82 -5.87 18.12
CA LEU A 254 -5.78 -6.71 19.33
C LEU A 254 -4.46 -6.52 20.08
#